data_AF-A0A949QG90-F1
#
_entry.id   AF-A0A949QG90-F1
#
_cell.length_a   1.000
_cell.length_b   1.000
_cell.length_c   1.000
_cell.angle_alpha   90.00
_cell.angle_beta   90.00
_cell.angle_gamma   90.00
#
_symmetry.space_group_name_H-M   'P 1'
#
loop_
_entity.id
_entity.type
_entity.pdbx_description
1 polymer ?
#
loop_
_entity_poly.entity_id
_entity_poly.type
_entity_poly.pdbx_seq_one_letter_code
_entity_poly.pdbx_strand_id
1 'polypeptide(L)'
;MKFSNIIRSSSCCLALFCALSGCVEQKPLALDQDDVRVAGFYGDYLLVSGVSLGTVVGQELALADSTDLNELLVRHYLTRESLSRKTEVYKRNPLLWRAVLEQVRLNIRKKTTVPVQ
;
A
#
# COMPACT_ATOMS: atom_id res chain seq x y z
N MET A 1 16.80 33.36 53.01
CA MET A 1 17.03 32.12 52.24
C MET A 1 15.95 32.02 51.17
N LYS A 2 16.34 32.10 49.89
CA LYS A 2 15.43 32.15 48.72
C LYS A 2 15.33 30.75 48.11
N PHE A 3 14.18 30.09 48.28
CA PHE A 3 13.84 28.81 47.63
C PHE A 3 13.28 29.06 46.23
N SER A 4 14.13 29.57 45.35
CA SER A 4 13.77 29.84 43.96
C SER A 4 14.74 29.06 43.09
N ASN A 5 14.22 28.27 42.15
CA ASN A 5 14.93 27.63 41.02
C ASN A 5 15.17 26.11 41.05
N ILE A 6 14.18 25.28 41.44
CA ILE A 6 14.21 23.83 41.14
C ILE A 6 13.03 23.35 40.29
N ILE A 7 11.97 24.14 40.10
CA ILE A 7 10.73 23.68 39.44
C ILE A 7 10.69 23.99 37.93
N ARG A 8 11.74 24.61 37.36
CA ARG A 8 11.77 25.04 35.94
C ARG A 8 12.65 24.16 35.05
N SER A 9 12.77 22.87 35.34
CA SER A 9 13.57 21.95 34.49
C SER A 9 12.97 20.55 34.32
N SER A 10 11.77 20.27 34.84
CA SER A 10 11.11 18.96 34.65
C SER A 10 9.89 18.97 33.71
N SER A 11 9.53 20.12 33.14
CA SER A 11 8.36 20.20 32.23
C SER A 11 8.70 19.95 30.76
N CYS A 12 9.98 19.99 30.37
CA CYS A 12 10.38 19.83 28.97
C CYS A 12 10.45 18.36 28.50
N CYS A 13 10.62 17.41 29.43
CA CYS A 13 10.79 16.00 29.07
C CYS A 13 9.46 15.27 28.77
N LEU A 14 8.34 15.73 29.32
CA LEU A 14 7.03 15.10 29.12
C LEU A 14 6.42 15.39 27.74
N ALA A 15 6.81 16.48 27.08
CA ALA A 15 6.32 16.81 25.74
C ALA A 15 6.98 15.97 24.62
N LEU A 16 8.15 15.38 24.86
CA LEU A 16 8.90 14.62 23.85
C LEU A 16 8.49 13.15 23.74
N PHE A 17 7.86 12.57 24.78
CA PHE A 17 7.43 11.16 24.73
C PHE A 17 6.12 10.93 23.96
N CYS A 18 5.27 11.96 23.81
CA CYS A 18 4.02 11.85 23.02
C CYS A 18 4.25 11.85 21.50
N ALA A 19 5.43 12.26 21.02
CA ALA A 19 5.78 12.20 19.59
C ALA A 19 6.27 10.82 19.14
N LEU A 20 6.50 9.89 20.08
CA LEU A 20 7.01 8.53 19.82
C LEU A 20 5.97 7.44 20.11
N SER A 21 4.80 7.80 20.62
CA SER A 21 3.70 6.86 20.82
C SER A 21 3.01 6.52 19.50
N GLY A 22 3.58 5.53 18.82
CA GLY A 22 2.80 4.53 18.10
C GLY A 22 2.86 4.61 16.58
N CYS A 23 3.79 3.86 16.00
CA CYS A 23 3.38 2.88 14.99
C CYS A 23 2.37 1.95 15.68
N VAL A 24 1.13 2.39 15.83
CA VAL A 24 0.03 1.48 16.15
C VAL A 24 0.00 0.51 14.99
N GLU A 25 0.32 -0.75 15.28
CA GLU A 25 0.06 -1.86 14.39
C GLU A 25 -1.45 -1.90 14.20
N GLN A 26 -1.91 -1.18 13.17
CA GLN A 26 -3.31 -1.14 12.81
C GLN A 26 -3.66 -2.53 12.34
N LYS A 27 -4.61 -3.16 13.03
CA LYS A 27 -5.17 -4.45 12.59
C LYS A 27 -5.50 -4.36 11.10
N PRO A 28 -5.11 -5.36 10.29
CA PRO A 28 -5.34 -5.32 8.86
C PRO A 28 -6.82 -5.08 8.60
N LEU A 29 -7.10 -4.03 7.84
CA LEU A 29 -8.46 -3.71 7.43
C LEU A 29 -8.95 -4.89 6.58
N ALA A 30 -10.15 -5.40 6.89
CA ALA A 30 -10.71 -6.51 6.13
C ALA A 30 -10.97 -6.07 4.69
N LEU A 31 -10.31 -6.72 3.74
CA LEU A 31 -10.51 -6.50 2.31
C LEU A 31 -11.73 -7.29 1.84
N ASP A 32 -12.60 -6.66 1.06
CA ASP A 32 -13.67 -7.40 0.39
C ASP A 32 -13.14 -8.17 -0.84
N GLN A 33 -13.99 -8.97 -1.48
CA GLN A 33 -13.54 -9.77 -2.63
C GLN A 33 -13.07 -8.91 -3.80
N ASP A 34 -13.69 -7.75 -4.02
CA ASP A 34 -13.29 -6.86 -5.12
C ASP A 34 -11.96 -6.18 -4.81
N ASP A 35 -11.66 -5.86 -3.55
CA ASP A 35 -10.34 -5.39 -3.11
C ASP A 35 -9.26 -6.43 -3.38
N VAL A 36 -9.55 -7.71 -3.09
CA VAL A 36 -8.63 -8.81 -3.36
C VAL A 36 -8.39 -8.97 -4.86
N ARG A 37 -9.43 -8.83 -5.70
CA ARG A 37 -9.31 -8.85 -7.16
C ARG A 37 -8.48 -7.67 -7.68
N VAL A 38 -8.72 -6.46 -7.15
CA VAL A 38 -7.90 -5.28 -7.48
C VAL A 38 -6.44 -5.50 -7.08
N ALA A 39 -6.18 -6.08 -5.91
CA ALA A 39 -4.82 -6.41 -5.49
C ALA A 39 -4.16 -7.45 -6.40
N GLY A 40 -4.93 -8.41 -6.91
CA GLY A 40 -4.48 -9.38 -7.91
C GLY A 40 -4.12 -8.70 -9.24
N PHE A 41 -5.06 -7.91 -9.77
CA PHE A 41 -4.91 -7.15 -11.01
C PHE A 41 -3.70 -6.23 -10.96
N TYR A 42 -3.59 -5.40 -9.92
CA TYR A 42 -2.51 -4.43 -9.82
C TYR A 42 -1.15 -5.10 -9.64
N GLY A 43 -1.09 -6.23 -8.92
CA GLY A 43 0.13 -7.02 -8.82
C GLY A 43 0.60 -7.58 -10.17
N ASP A 44 -0.31 -8.13 -10.97
CA ASP A 44 0.03 -8.63 -12.32
C ASP A 44 0.40 -7.50 -13.28
N TYR A 45 -0.32 -6.38 -13.22
CA TYR A 45 0.03 -5.20 -14.00
C TYR A 45 1.46 -4.71 -13.68
N LEU A 46 1.85 -4.65 -12.40
CA LEU A 46 3.20 -4.24 -12.01
C LEU A 46 4.27 -5.21 -12.51
N LEU A 47 4.00 -6.52 -12.47
CA LEU A 47 4.93 -7.53 -12.98
C LEU A 47 5.09 -7.45 -14.51
N VAL A 48 3.99 -7.25 -15.24
CA VAL A 48 3.98 -7.15 -16.71
C VAL A 48 4.62 -5.84 -17.18
N SER A 49 4.39 -4.73 -16.48
CA SER A 49 4.96 -3.41 -16.82
C SER A 49 6.45 -3.26 -16.50
N GLY A 50 7.10 -4.31 -15.97
CA GLY A 50 8.53 -4.32 -15.70
C GLY A 50 8.93 -3.71 -14.35
N VAL A 51 7.98 -3.50 -13.42
CA VAL A 51 8.30 -3.07 -12.05
C VAL A 51 8.85 -4.27 -11.27
N SER A 52 10.17 -4.43 -11.32
CA SER A 52 10.88 -5.37 -10.46
C SER A 52 11.23 -4.72 -9.12
N LEU A 53 11.43 -5.53 -8.08
CA LEU A 53 11.82 -5.08 -6.73
C LEU A 53 13.18 -4.34 -6.68
N GLY A 54 13.91 -4.27 -7.81
CA GLY A 54 15.16 -3.53 -7.97
C GLY A 54 15.13 -2.39 -8.99
N THR A 55 13.96 -2.02 -9.53
CA THR A 55 13.85 -0.98 -10.55
C THR A 55 14.14 0.40 -9.97
N VAL A 56 15.12 1.10 -10.55
CA VAL A 56 15.54 2.46 -10.17
C VAL A 56 14.41 3.45 -10.46
N VAL A 57 14.20 4.40 -9.54
CA VAL A 57 13.27 5.53 -9.72
C VAL A 57 13.62 6.26 -11.03
N GLY A 58 12.72 6.23 -12.02
CA GLY A 58 12.90 6.88 -13.32
C GLY A 58 12.98 5.93 -14.52
N GLN A 59 12.90 4.61 -14.32
CA GLN A 59 12.69 3.69 -15.44
C GLN A 59 11.26 3.85 -15.98
N GLU A 60 11.15 4.16 -17.27
CA GLU A 60 9.87 4.32 -17.96
C GLU A 60 9.14 2.96 -17.96
N LEU A 61 7.94 2.94 -17.37
CA LEU A 61 7.10 1.75 -17.36
C LEU A 61 6.72 1.42 -18.79
N ALA A 62 6.87 0.17 -19.20
CA ALA A 62 6.28 -0.29 -20.45
C ALA A 62 4.76 -0.11 -20.33
N LEU A 63 4.20 0.84 -21.08
CA LEU A 63 2.76 1.02 -21.21
C LEU A 63 2.19 -0.27 -21.80
N ALA A 64 1.48 -1.03 -20.97
CA ALA A 64 0.71 -2.18 -21.46
C ALA A 64 -0.28 -1.71 -22.53
N ASP A 65 -0.42 -2.45 -23.63
CA ASP A 65 -1.42 -2.12 -24.63
C ASP A 65 -2.82 -2.17 -23.98
N SER A 66 -3.72 -1.36 -24.51
CA SER A 66 -5.14 -1.35 -24.14
C SER A 66 -5.80 -2.74 -24.22
N THR A 67 -5.33 -3.59 -25.15
CA THR A 67 -5.72 -5.00 -25.27
C THR A 67 -5.25 -5.79 -24.05
N ASP A 68 -3.97 -5.71 -23.70
CA ASP A 68 -3.37 -6.40 -22.56
C ASP A 68 -4.01 -5.99 -21.23
N LEU A 69 -4.36 -4.71 -21.09
CA LEU A 69 -5.07 -4.19 -19.92
C LEU A 69 -6.48 -4.77 -19.79
N ASN A 70 -7.21 -4.90 -20.89
CA ASN A 70 -8.54 -5.52 -20.87
C ASN A 70 -8.46 -7.01 -20.52
N GLU A 71 -7.48 -7.73 -21.06
CA GLU A 71 -7.26 -9.14 -20.70
C GLU A 71 -6.91 -9.31 -19.22
N LEU A 72 -6.06 -8.42 -18.67
CA LEU A 72 -5.74 -8.41 -17.24
C LEU A 72 -6.98 -8.14 -16.39
N LEU A 73 -7.85 -7.20 -16.77
CA LEU A 73 -9.11 -6.96 -16.06
C LEU A 73 -9.99 -8.20 -16.03
N VAL A 74 -10.17 -8.87 -17.18
CA VAL A 74 -10.99 -10.08 -17.30
C VAL A 74 -10.42 -11.22 -16.45
N ARG A 75 -9.09 -11.42 -16.47
CA ARG A 75 -8.41 -12.46 -15.68
C ARG A 75 -8.69 -12.31 -14.17
N HIS A 76 -8.85 -11.08 -13.70
CA HIS A 76 -9.12 -10.77 -12.30
C HIS A 76 -10.60 -10.53 -12.01
N TYR A 77 -11.50 -10.87 -12.93
CA TYR A 77 -12.95 -10.70 -12.78
C TYR A 77 -13.34 -9.26 -12.44
N LEU A 78 -12.68 -8.30 -13.10
CA LEU A 78 -12.94 -6.87 -12.99
C LEU A 78 -13.46 -6.31 -14.31
N THR A 79 -14.26 -5.25 -14.20
CA THR A 79 -14.60 -4.39 -15.33
C THR A 79 -13.91 -3.04 -15.15
N ARG A 80 -13.81 -2.25 -16.23
CA ARG A 80 -13.31 -0.87 -16.14
C ARG A 80 -14.14 -0.03 -15.16
N GLU A 81 -15.45 -0.26 -15.15
CA GLU A 81 -16.37 0.43 -14.25
C GLU A 81 -16.16 0.03 -12.79
N SER A 82 -16.01 -1.27 -12.50
CA SER A 82 -15.78 -1.75 -11.13
C SER A 82 -14.44 -1.26 -10.58
N LEU A 83 -13.39 -1.27 -11.41
CA LEU A 83 -12.09 -0.73 -11.07
C LEU A 83 -12.18 0.78 -10.79
N SER A 84 -12.79 1.55 -11.68
CA SER A 84 -12.97 3.01 -11.50
C SER A 84 -13.73 3.33 -10.20
N ARG A 85 -14.78 2.57 -9.90
CA ARG A 85 -15.57 2.73 -8.67
C ARG A 85 -14.72 2.49 -7.43
N LYS A 86 -13.92 1.42 -7.42
CA LYS A 86 -13.00 1.11 -6.33
C LYS A 86 -11.93 2.18 -6.17
N THR A 87 -11.37 2.71 -7.26
CA THR A 87 -10.42 3.82 -7.21
C THR A 87 -10.99 5.05 -6.49
N GLU A 88 -12.25 5.42 -6.73
CA GLU A 88 -12.91 6.52 -6.01
C GLU A 88 -13.15 6.23 -4.53
N VAL A 89 -13.30 4.96 -4.14
CA VAL A 89 -13.35 4.56 -2.73
C VAL A 89 -11.97 4.71 -2.09
N TYR A 90 -10.91 4.24 -2.76
CA TYR A 90 -9.53 4.31 -2.25
C TYR A 90 -9.02 5.74 -2.08
N LYS A 91 -9.37 6.65 -3.00
CA LYS A 91 -9.06 8.09 -2.87
C LYS A 91 -9.61 8.70 -1.59
N ARG A 92 -10.79 8.25 -1.15
CA ARG A 92 -11.47 8.73 0.06
C ARG A 92 -11.08 7.96 1.32
N ASN A 93 -10.46 6.79 1.18
CA ASN A 93 -10.02 5.95 2.28
C ASN A 93 -8.57 5.46 2.08
N PRO A 94 -7.57 6.28 2.46
CA PRO A 94 -6.15 5.93 2.31
C PRO A 94 -5.73 4.67 3.09
N LEU A 95 -6.41 4.34 4.20
CA LEU A 95 -6.10 3.14 4.98
C LEU A 95 -6.51 1.87 4.24
N LEU A 96 -7.67 1.89 3.58
CA LEU A 96 -8.09 0.79 2.70
C LEU A 96 -7.13 0.64 1.53
N TRP A 97 -6.71 1.75 0.91
CA TRP A 97 -5.70 1.70 -0.15
C TRP A 97 -4.38 1.08 0.31
N ARG A 98 -3.92 1.45 1.51
CA ARG A 98 -2.72 0.84 2.11
C ARG A 98 -2.88 -0.67 2.28
N ALA A 99 -4.01 -1.13 2.80
CA ALA A 99 -4.29 -2.56 2.96
C ALA A 99 -4.31 -3.31 1.61
N VAL A 100 -4.89 -2.71 0.56
CA VAL A 100 -4.83 -3.26 -0.81
C VAL A 100 -3.39 -3.35 -1.30
N LEU A 101 -2.57 -2.31 -1.11
CA LEU A 101 -1.15 -2.32 -1.49
C LEU A 101 -0.31 -3.35 -0.71
N GLU A 102 -0.62 -3.58 0.57
CA GLU A 102 -0.01 -4.65 1.35
C GLU A 102 -0.35 -6.02 0.74
N GLN A 103 -1.60 -6.25 0.36
CA GLN A 103 -2.02 -7.46 -0.35
C GLN A 103 -1.33 -7.60 -1.71
N VAL A 104 -1.15 -6.51 -2.46
CA VAL A 104 -0.39 -6.51 -3.73
C VAL A 104 1.05 -6.99 -3.50
N ARG A 105 1.73 -6.47 -2.47
CA ARG A 105 3.10 -6.89 -2.13
C ARG A 105 3.17 -8.37 -1.78
N LEU A 106 2.21 -8.89 -1.03
CA LEU A 106 2.12 -10.31 -0.71
C LEU A 106 1.93 -11.16 -1.97
N ASN A 107 1.03 -10.74 -2.86
CA ASN A 107 0.77 -11.42 -4.12
C ASN A 107 2.02 -11.47 -5.02
N ILE A 108 2.75 -10.36 -5.13
CA ILE A 108 4.00 -10.28 -5.90
C ILE A 108 5.05 -11.22 -5.30
N ARG A 109 5.29 -11.15 -3.99
CA ARG A 109 6.25 -12.05 -3.32
C ARG A 109 5.92 -13.51 -3.59
N LYS A 110 4.65 -13.91 -3.41
CA LYS A 110 4.21 -15.29 -3.68
C LYS A 110 4.51 -15.73 -5.12
N LYS A 111 4.44 -14.82 -6.09
CA LYS A 111 4.71 -15.12 -7.51
C LYS A 111 6.20 -15.15 -7.85
N THR A 112 7.03 -14.38 -7.15
CA THR A 112 8.46 -14.26 -7.43
C THR A 112 9.34 -15.18 -6.58
N THR A 113 8.85 -15.71 -5.45
CA THR A 113 9.59 -16.67 -4.61
C THR A 113 9.36 -18.13 -4.96
N VAL A 114 8.54 -18.45 -5.96
CA VAL A 114 8.41 -19.83 -6.47
C VAL A 114 9.62 -20.11 -7.36
N PRO A 115 10.50 -21.08 -7.04
CA PRO A 115 11.56 -21.47 -7.96
C PRO A 115 10.91 -22.04 -9.22
N VAL A 116 11.31 -21.51 -10.37
CA VAL A 116 11.03 -22.13 -11.68
C VAL A 116 11.58 -23.56 -11.61
N GLN A 117 10.68 -24.56 -11.62
CA GLN A 117 11.04 -25.95 -11.87
C GLN A 117 11.14 -26.18 -13.37
#